data_AF-A0A158KXR7-F1
#
_entry.id   AF-A0A158KXR7-F1
#
_cell.length_a   1.000
_cell.length_b   1.000
_cell.length_c   1.000
_cell.angle_alpha   90.00
_cell.angle_beta   90.00
_cell.angle_gamma   90.00
#
_symmetry.space_group_name_H-M   'P 1'
#
loop_
_entity.id
_entity.type
_entity.pdbx_description
1 polymer ?
#
loop_
_entity_poly.entity_id
_entity_poly.type
_entity_poly.pdbx_seq_one_letter_code
_entity_poly.pdbx_strand_id
1 'polypeptide(L)'
;MAIGSTFTRWLTGVRHATARLDAGQSFRDEPSMSDANLDRFELLRNQLEQQVYRSPMEMTCAEVMRRPVTGVTRNETSGDALNLLDKHRIKLLPVIDSRHCLIGVITRTDLQPFHLSIRAVSQGNDTTGASERESRRLSVRGVMSTAVATVDARHR
;
A
#
# COMPACT_ATOMS: atom_id res chain seq x y z
N MET A 1 -15.43 13.73 -1.75
CA MET A 1 -14.21 14.26 -2.40
C MET A 1 -13.13 13.17 -2.33
N ALA A 2 -13.08 12.29 -3.34
CA ALA A 2 -12.24 11.09 -3.31
C ALA A 2 -10.88 11.38 -3.95
N ILE A 3 -9.84 11.53 -3.14
CA ILE A 3 -8.45 11.70 -3.60
C ILE A 3 -7.89 10.31 -3.96
N GLY A 4 -8.47 9.69 -4.99
CA GLY A 4 -7.98 8.44 -5.55
C GLY A 4 -6.70 8.71 -6.32
N SER A 5 -5.52 8.47 -5.74
CA SER A 5 -4.26 8.76 -6.41
C SER A 5 -4.15 8.01 -7.74
N THR A 6 -3.61 8.68 -8.75
CA THR A 6 -3.30 8.15 -10.09
C THR A 6 -2.55 6.81 -10.04
N PHE A 7 -1.71 6.60 -9.02
CA PHE A 7 -0.99 5.35 -8.77
C PHE A 7 -1.89 4.18 -8.36
N THR A 8 -2.90 4.41 -7.53
CA THR A 8 -3.89 3.39 -7.16
C THR A 8 -4.76 3.04 -8.35
N ARG A 9 -5.12 4.03 -9.19
CA ARG A 9 -5.84 3.80 -10.45
C ARG A 9 -4.99 2.99 -11.44
N TRP A 10 -3.68 3.25 -11.51
CA TRP A 10 -2.73 2.49 -12.32
C TRP A 10 -2.58 1.04 -11.81
N LEU A 11 -2.37 0.81 -10.51
CA LEU A 11 -2.30 -0.54 -9.92
C LEU A 11 -3.61 -1.34 -10.12
N THR A 12 -4.76 -0.69 -9.97
CA THR A 12 -6.07 -1.31 -10.22
C THR A 12 -6.24 -1.61 -11.71
N GLY A 13 -5.82 -0.71 -12.61
CA GLY A 13 -5.81 -0.94 -14.05
C GLY A 13 -4.95 -2.13 -14.47
N VAL A 14 -3.74 -2.27 -13.92
CA VAL A 14 -2.85 -3.41 -14.16
C VAL A 14 -3.46 -4.72 -13.62
N ARG A 15 -4.06 -4.71 -12.42
CA ARG A 15 -4.73 -5.90 -11.86
C ARG A 15 -5.99 -6.31 -12.64
N HIS A 16 -6.74 -5.35 -13.20
CA HIS A 16 -7.88 -5.65 -14.07
C HIS A 16 -7.45 -6.18 -15.44
N ALA A 17 -6.33 -5.70 -15.97
CA ALA A 17 -5.77 -6.20 -17.21
C ALA A 17 -5.34 -7.67 -17.07
N THR A 18 -4.73 -8.05 -15.94
CA THR A 18 -4.37 -9.45 -15.67
C THR A 18 -5.61 -10.31 -15.36
N ALA A 19 -6.60 -9.80 -14.62
CA ALA A 19 -7.82 -10.56 -14.31
C ALA A 19 -8.69 -10.86 -15.54
N ARG A 20 -8.62 -10.05 -16.60
CA ARG A 20 -9.28 -10.32 -17.89
C ARG A 20 -8.56 -11.38 -18.73
N LEU A 21 -7.29 -11.65 -18.46
CA LEU A 21 -6.55 -12.74 -19.11
C LEU A 21 -6.85 -14.10 -18.49
N ASP A 22 -7.31 -14.13 -17.23
CA ASP A 22 -7.76 -15.36 -16.55
C ASP A 22 -9.25 -15.67 -16.77
N ALA A 23 -10.07 -14.67 -17.09
CA ALA A 23 -11.49 -14.82 -17.36
C ALA A 23 -11.75 -15.05 -18.87
N GLY A 24 -11.43 -16.24 -19.36
CA GLY A 24 -12.06 -16.73 -20.58
C GLY A 24 -13.57 -16.86 -20.38
N GLN A 25 -14.36 -16.31 -21.31
CA GLN A 25 -15.83 -16.44 -21.45
C GLN A 25 -16.66 -15.57 -20.49
N SER A 26 -17.73 -14.84 -20.84
CA SER A 26 -18.51 -14.67 -22.07
C SER A 26 -19.21 -13.31 -21.97
N PHE A 27 -19.25 -12.53 -23.06
CA PHE A 27 -20.21 -11.44 -23.20
C PHE A 27 -20.87 -11.56 -24.57
N ARG A 28 -22.02 -12.25 -24.58
CA ARG A 28 -23.01 -12.16 -25.66
C ARG A 28 -23.93 -11.00 -25.30
N ASP A 29 -23.78 -9.90 -26.04
CA ASP A 29 -24.83 -9.01 -26.56
C ASP A 29 -24.16 -7.67 -26.91
N GLU A 30 -23.85 -7.50 -28.20
CA GLU A 30 -23.20 -6.32 -28.77
C GLU A 30 -24.20 -5.61 -29.71
N PRO A 31 -24.52 -4.32 -29.50
CA PRO A 31 -25.32 -3.55 -30.43
C PRO A 31 -24.47 -3.20 -31.66
N SER A 32 -24.58 -4.00 -32.73
CA SER A 32 -24.35 -3.63 -34.14
C SER A 32 -23.21 -2.62 -34.36
N MET A 33 -21.97 -3.03 -34.09
CA MET A 33 -20.75 -2.27 -34.38
C MET A 33 -20.53 -2.14 -35.89
N SER A 34 -20.52 -0.91 -36.41
CA SER A 34 -19.99 -0.58 -37.73
C SER A 34 -18.45 -0.64 -37.70
N ASP A 35 -17.82 -1.25 -38.70
CA ASP A 35 -16.36 -1.39 -38.85
C ASP A 35 -15.60 -0.06 -38.66
N ALA A 36 -16.20 1.07 -39.03
CA ALA A 36 -15.60 2.39 -38.89
C ALA A 36 -15.40 2.84 -37.43
N ASN A 37 -16.16 2.27 -36.48
CA ASN A 37 -15.99 2.55 -35.06
C ASN A 37 -14.92 1.67 -34.42
N LEU A 38 -14.71 0.44 -34.90
CA LEU A 38 -13.72 -0.48 -34.33
C LEU A 38 -12.30 0.09 -34.48
N ASP A 39 -11.96 0.60 -35.67
CA ASP A 39 -10.67 1.25 -35.93
C ASP A 39 -10.44 2.47 -35.04
N ARG A 40 -11.48 3.27 -34.79
CA ARG A 40 -11.37 4.48 -33.95
C ARG A 40 -11.19 4.13 -32.48
N PHE A 41 -11.87 3.08 -32.01
CA PHE A 41 -11.72 2.56 -30.66
C PHE A 41 -10.35 1.88 -30.47
N GLU A 42 -9.87 1.12 -31.45
CA GLU A 42 -8.53 0.53 -31.48
C GLU A 42 -7.45 1.61 -31.47
N LEU A 43 -7.58 2.65 -32.30
CA LEU A 43 -6.69 3.81 -32.31
C LEU A 43 -6.70 4.54 -30.96
N LEU A 44 -7.89 4.78 -30.39
CA LEU A 44 -8.01 5.43 -29.08
C LEU A 44 -7.38 4.57 -27.97
N ARG A 45 -7.57 3.25 -28.01
CA ARG A 45 -6.93 2.30 -27.09
C ARG A 45 -5.42 2.35 -27.22
N ASN A 46 -4.87 2.20 -28.43
CA ASN A 46 -3.42 2.25 -28.68
C ASN A 46 -2.83 3.61 -28.27
N GLN A 47 -3.53 4.71 -28.54
CA GLN A 47 -3.05 6.05 -28.23
C GLN A 47 -3.11 6.35 -26.73
N LEU A 48 -4.12 5.85 -26.01
CA LEU A 48 -4.17 5.89 -24.53
C LEU A 48 -3.15 4.95 -23.90
N GLU A 49 -2.93 3.76 -24.47
CA GLU A 49 -1.91 2.81 -24.01
C GLU A 49 -0.52 3.43 -24.13
N GLN A 50 -0.19 4.11 -25.24
CA GLN A 50 1.09 4.83 -25.39
C GLN A 50 1.25 6.05 -24.45
N GLN A 51 0.17 6.74 -24.09
CA GLN A 51 0.22 7.85 -23.13
C GLN A 51 0.24 7.40 -21.66
N VAL A 52 -0.22 6.18 -21.37
CA VAL A 52 -0.38 5.64 -20.02
C VAL A 52 0.73 4.64 -19.63
N TYR A 53 1.48 4.10 -20.60
CA TYR A 53 2.61 3.21 -20.36
C TYR A 53 3.96 3.94 -20.44
N ARG A 54 4.31 4.72 -19.41
CA ARG A 54 5.72 4.60 -18.95
C ARG A 54 5.75 3.32 -18.13
N SER A 55 6.55 2.36 -18.59
CA SER A 55 6.76 1.13 -17.85
C SER A 55 7.21 1.49 -16.43
N PRO A 56 6.73 0.81 -15.38
CA PRO A 56 7.23 1.04 -14.02
C PRO A 56 8.75 0.80 -13.91
N MET A 57 9.35 0.12 -14.89
CA MET A 57 10.81 -0.04 -15.02
C MET A 57 11.53 1.24 -15.52
N GLU A 58 10.80 2.24 -16.00
CA GLU A 58 11.34 3.51 -16.49
C GLU A 58 11.07 4.68 -15.55
N MET A 59 10.37 4.46 -14.45
CA MET A 59 10.05 5.49 -13.46
C MET A 59 10.97 5.39 -12.25
N THR A 60 11.41 6.53 -11.74
CA THR A 60 12.15 6.60 -10.46
C THR A 60 11.18 6.62 -9.27
N CYS A 61 11.64 6.22 -8.08
CA CYS A 61 10.79 6.32 -6.88
C CYS A 61 10.32 7.75 -6.61
N ALA A 62 11.13 8.77 -6.96
CA ALA A 62 10.81 10.17 -6.79
C ALA A 62 9.59 10.63 -7.61
N GLU A 63 9.31 9.98 -8.73
CA GLU A 63 8.18 10.28 -9.63
C GLU A 63 6.87 9.64 -9.14
N VAL A 64 6.94 8.54 -8.39
CA VAL A 64 5.76 7.80 -7.92
C VAL A 64 5.44 8.03 -6.45
N MET A 65 6.40 8.44 -5.62
CA MET A 65 6.20 8.57 -4.19
C MET A 65 5.35 9.78 -3.80
N ARG A 66 4.51 9.61 -2.77
CA ARG A 66 3.75 10.71 -2.17
C ARG A 66 4.62 11.47 -1.16
N ARG A 67 4.47 12.80 -1.15
CA ARG A 67 5.10 13.71 -0.19
C ARG A 67 4.03 14.61 0.43
N PRO A 68 4.14 15.02 1.71
CA PRO A 68 5.16 14.59 2.68
C PRO A 68 4.96 13.13 3.11
N VAL A 69 6.03 12.51 3.62
CA VAL A 69 5.97 11.16 4.18
C VAL A 69 5.55 11.26 5.64
N THR A 70 4.44 10.60 6.00
CA THR A 70 4.02 10.45 7.40
C THR A 70 4.79 9.30 8.03
N GLY A 71 5.43 9.53 9.18
CA GLY A 71 6.12 8.51 9.96
C GLY A 71 5.79 8.61 11.44
N VAL A 72 6.29 7.64 12.21
CA VAL A 72 6.17 7.58 13.67
C VAL A 72 7.56 7.55 14.31
N THR A 73 7.65 7.91 15.58
CA THR A 73 8.86 7.70 16.37
C THR A 73 8.81 6.36 17.10
N ARG A 74 9.98 5.83 17.44
CA ARG A 74 10.09 4.56 18.20
C ARG A 74 9.40 4.59 19.57
N ASN A 75 9.14 5.78 20.13
CA ASN A 75 8.57 5.95 21.46
C ASN A 75 7.05 6.12 21.46
N GLU A 76 6.44 6.34 20.28
CA GLU A 76 4.99 6.37 20.14
C GLU A 76 4.38 4.98 20.35
N THR A 77 3.07 4.96 20.60
CA THR A 77 2.36 3.70 20.88
C THR A 77 1.89 3.01 19.60
N SER A 78 1.68 1.70 19.70
CA SER A 78 1.03 0.88 18.69
C SER A 78 -0.35 1.44 18.29
N GLY A 79 -1.09 2.01 19.25
CA GLY A 79 -2.36 2.68 19.01
C GLY A 79 -2.22 3.94 18.14
N ASP A 80 -1.20 4.76 18.41
CA ASP A 80 -0.91 5.96 17.60
C ASP A 80 -0.55 5.58 16.17
N ALA A 81 0.31 4.58 16.00
CA ALA A 81 0.68 4.04 14.70
C ALA A 81 -0.53 3.49 13.94
N LEU A 82 -1.40 2.72 14.61
CA LEU A 82 -2.62 2.17 13.99
C LEU A 82 -3.58 3.28 13.55
N ASN A 83 -3.75 4.31 14.40
CA ASN A 83 -4.57 5.48 14.07
C ASN A 83 -4.05 6.20 12.83
N LEU A 84 -2.73 6.37 12.69
CA LEU A 84 -2.14 7.00 11.51
C LEU A 84 -2.32 6.14 10.26
N LEU A 85 -2.11 4.81 10.34
CA LEU A 85 -2.36 3.90 9.22
C LEU A 85 -3.81 4.00 8.73
N ASP A 86 -4.78 3.97 9.64
CA ASP A 86 -6.20 4.01 9.33
C ASP A 86 -6.62 5.41 8.81
N LYS A 87 -6.14 6.49 9.45
CA LYS A 87 -6.39 7.87 9.05
C LYS A 87 -5.87 8.17 7.65
N HIS A 88 -4.64 7.76 7.35
CA HIS A 88 -4.00 8.03 6.07
C HIS A 88 -4.27 6.95 5.00
N ARG A 89 -5.00 5.88 5.36
CA ARG A 89 -5.31 4.74 4.47
C ARG A 89 -4.05 4.13 3.83
N ILE A 90 -2.99 4.03 4.61
CA ILE A 90 -1.70 3.45 4.22
C ILE A 90 -1.44 2.17 5.03
N LYS A 91 -0.58 1.29 4.51
CA LYS A 91 -0.34 -0.05 5.07
C LYS A 91 0.91 -0.14 5.94
N LEU A 92 1.81 0.83 5.81
CA LEU A 92 3.12 0.88 6.42
C LEU A 92 3.44 2.31 6.82
N LEU A 93 4.11 2.46 7.96
CA LEU A 93 4.72 3.70 8.42
C LEU A 93 6.24 3.51 8.56
N PRO A 94 7.04 4.46 8.09
CA PRO A 94 8.44 4.55 8.49
C PRO A 94 8.54 4.92 9.97
N VAL A 95 9.47 4.29 10.68
CA VAL A 95 9.86 4.67 12.03
C VAL A 95 11.13 5.51 11.95
N ILE A 96 11.07 6.74 12.46
CA ILE A 96 12.17 7.71 12.40
C ILE A 96 12.68 8.08 13.79
N ASP A 97 13.94 8.51 13.87
CA ASP A 97 14.52 9.09 15.08
C ASP A 97 14.37 10.63 15.14
N SER A 98 14.93 11.25 16.18
CA SER A 98 14.92 12.70 16.37
C SER A 98 15.72 13.48 15.33
N ARG A 99 16.57 12.81 14.55
CA ARG A 99 17.34 13.38 13.45
C ARG A 99 16.66 13.16 12.09
N HIS A 100 15.42 12.68 12.08
CA HIS A 100 14.67 12.31 10.88
C HIS A 100 15.32 11.18 10.06
N CYS A 101 16.14 10.35 10.68
CA CYS A 101 16.71 9.16 10.05
C CYS A 101 15.72 7.99 10.16
N LEU A 102 15.56 7.21 9.09
CA LEU A 102 14.79 5.97 9.10
C LEU A 102 15.51 4.91 9.92
N ILE A 103 14.85 4.39 10.96
CA ILE A 103 15.41 3.38 11.87
C ILE A 103 14.60 2.08 11.91
N GLY A 104 13.48 2.04 11.20
CA GLY A 104 12.61 0.88 11.16
C GLY A 104 11.37 1.10 10.30
N VAL A 105 10.55 0.05 10.21
CA VAL A 105 9.22 0.11 9.59
C VAL A 105 8.22 -0.61 10.49
N ILE A 106 6.97 -0.17 10.43
CA ILE A 106 5.85 -0.82 11.10
C ILE A 106 4.66 -0.94 10.15
N THR A 107 4.05 -2.10 10.13
CA THR A 107 2.88 -2.41 9.31
C THR A 107 1.66 -2.65 10.17
N ARG A 108 0.48 -2.65 9.53
CA ARG A 108 -0.76 -3.02 10.22
C ARG A 108 -0.73 -4.44 10.79
N THR A 109 -0.02 -5.36 10.13
CA THR A 109 0.13 -6.75 10.59
C THR A 109 1.02 -6.85 11.82
N ASP A 110 2.07 -6.03 11.92
CA ASP A 110 2.93 -5.97 13.11
C ASP A 110 2.16 -5.53 14.36
N LEU A 111 1.11 -4.72 14.16
CA LEU A 111 0.26 -4.15 15.21
C LEU A 111 -0.93 -5.05 15.60
N GLN A 112 -1.16 -6.16 14.89
CA GLN A 112 -2.26 -7.05 15.18
C GLN A 112 -1.95 -7.95 16.40
N PRO A 113 -2.94 -8.21 17.29
CA PRO A 113 -2.73 -8.97 18.52
C PRO A 113 -2.11 -10.35 18.31
N PHE A 114 -2.40 -11.01 17.19
CA PHE A 114 -1.90 -12.37 16.91
C PHE A 114 -0.37 -12.41 16.66
N HIS A 115 0.21 -11.38 16.06
CA HIS A 115 1.65 -11.33 15.84
C HIS A 115 2.42 -10.89 17.09
N LEU A 116 1.76 -10.08 17.93
CA LEU A 116 2.28 -9.60 19.21
C LEU A 116 2.19 -10.66 20.31
N SER A 117 1.19 -11.53 20.25
CA SER A 117 1.01 -12.60 21.24
C SER A 117 2.17 -13.59 21.20
N ILE A 118 2.76 -13.94 20.05
CA ILE A 118 3.94 -14.84 20.04
C ILE A 118 5.15 -14.20 20.77
N ARG A 119 5.28 -12.87 20.75
CA ARG A 119 6.34 -12.16 21.48
C ARG A 119 6.01 -11.91 22.95
N ALA A 120 4.73 -11.78 23.30
CA ALA A 120 4.26 -11.41 24.64
C ALA A 120 3.72 -12.58 25.47
N VAL A 121 3.41 -13.73 24.86
CA VAL A 121 2.88 -14.93 25.52
C VAL A 121 4.03 -15.68 26.20
N SER A 122 4.41 -15.14 27.35
CA SER A 122 4.94 -15.95 28.45
C SER A 122 3.93 -16.10 29.59
N GLN A 123 2.75 -15.49 29.54
CA GLN A 123 1.66 -15.76 30.51
C GLN A 123 0.30 -15.79 29.81
N GLY A 124 -0.45 -16.86 30.10
CA GLY A 124 -1.69 -17.22 29.41
C GLY A 124 -2.98 -16.70 30.05
N ASN A 125 -4.07 -17.22 29.48
CA ASN A 125 -5.50 -17.12 29.79
C ASN A 125 -6.32 -16.02 29.09
N ASP A 126 -7.60 -16.37 28.88
CA ASP A 126 -8.53 -15.80 27.91
C ASP A 126 -8.87 -14.32 28.16
N THR A 127 -8.55 -13.44 27.20
CA THR A 127 -8.92 -12.00 27.29
C THR A 127 -8.84 -11.28 25.93
N THR A 128 -9.69 -11.62 24.96
CA THR A 128 -9.66 -11.02 23.61
C THR A 128 -9.76 -9.48 23.62
N GLY A 129 -10.53 -8.89 24.54
CA GLY A 129 -10.68 -7.43 24.64
C GLY A 129 -9.63 -6.71 25.50
N ALA A 130 -9.09 -7.36 26.53
CA ALA A 130 -8.03 -6.76 27.36
C ALA A 130 -6.67 -6.82 26.65
N SER A 131 -6.39 -7.94 25.98
CA SER A 131 -5.19 -8.12 25.15
C SER A 131 -5.10 -7.10 24.02
N GLU A 132 -6.23 -6.70 23.42
CA GLU A 132 -6.24 -5.66 22.39
C GLU A 132 -5.87 -4.27 22.94
N ARG A 133 -6.39 -3.91 24.13
CA ARG A 133 -6.06 -2.64 24.79
C ARG A 133 -4.59 -2.59 25.23
N GLU A 134 -4.08 -3.71 25.74
CA GLU A 134 -2.68 -3.88 26.12
C GLU A 134 -1.76 -3.73 24.89
N SER A 135 -2.11 -4.41 23.78
CA SER A 135 -1.35 -4.37 22.52
C SER A 135 -1.24 -2.95 21.97
N ARG A 136 -2.30 -2.14 22.08
CA ARG A 136 -2.29 -0.74 21.65
C ARG A 136 -1.38 0.17 22.49
N ARG A 137 -1.02 -0.22 23.71
CA ARG A 137 -0.12 0.54 24.60
C ARG A 137 1.36 0.19 24.41
N LEU A 138 1.66 -0.89 23.69
CA LEU A 138 3.04 -1.25 23.39
C LEU A 138 3.72 -0.12 22.61
N SER A 139 5.01 0.08 22.90
CA SER A 139 5.83 1.02 22.15
C SER A 139 6.16 0.45 20.76
N VAL A 140 6.15 1.31 19.74
CA VAL A 140 6.57 1.00 18.37
C VAL A 140 7.93 0.27 18.35
N ARG A 141 8.88 0.66 19.22
CA ARG A 141 10.19 0.01 19.35
C ARG A 141 10.09 -1.52 19.54
N GLY A 142 9.12 -2.01 20.30
CA GLY A 142 9.01 -3.44 20.65
C GLY A 142 8.48 -4.32 19.52
N VAL A 143 7.90 -3.70 18.50
CA VAL A 143 7.09 -4.38 17.49
C VAL A 143 7.55 -4.08 16.06
N MET A 144 8.28 -2.97 15.85
CA MET A 144 8.81 -2.60 14.54
C MET A 144 9.87 -3.58 14.02
N SER A 145 10.00 -3.63 12.70
CA SER A 145 11.15 -4.23 12.03
C SER A 145 12.30 -3.22 11.92
N THR A 146 13.51 -3.62 12.30
CA THR A 146 14.69 -2.73 12.40
C THR A 146 15.65 -2.84 11.22
N ALA A 147 15.61 -3.93 10.45
CA ALA A 147 16.43 -4.10 9.26
C ALA A 147 15.76 -3.39 8.07
N VAL A 148 16.15 -2.13 7.84
CA VAL A 148 15.66 -1.31 6.72
C VAL A 148 16.74 -1.12 5.68
N ALA A 149 16.40 -1.39 4.42
CA ALA A 149 17.20 -1.01 3.27
C ALA A 149 16.55 0.19 2.59
N THR A 150 17.37 1.15 2.16
CA THR A 150 16.90 2.36 1.48
C THR A 150 17.56 2.49 0.12
N VAL A 151 16.83 3.03 -0.85
CA VAL A 151 17.34 3.38 -2.17
C VAL A 151 17.21 4.89 -2.38
N ASP A 152 18.13 5.48 -3.14
CA ASP A 152 18.02 6.88 -3.54
C ASP A 152 16.84 7.03 -4.51
N ALA A 153 15.90 7.91 -4.19
CA ALA A 153 14.65 8.00 -4.93
C ALA A 153 14.82 8.51 -6.37
N ARG A 154 15.95 9.12 -6.73
CA ARG A 154 16.23 9.67 -8.06
C ARG A 154 17.08 8.74 -8.93
N HIS A 155 17.62 7.66 -8.36
CA HIS A 155 18.40 6.68 -9.10
C HIS A 155 17.49 5.59 -9.68
N ARG A 156 17.92 5.00 -10.80
CA ARG A 156 17.29 3.86 -11.45
C ARG A 156 18.00 2.56 -11.09
#